data_AF-A0A1V6IX24-F1
#
_entry.id   AF-A0A1V6IX24-F1
#
_cell.length_a   1.000
_cell.length_b   1.000
_cell.length_c   1.000
_cell.angle_alpha   90.00
_cell.angle_beta   90.00
_cell.angle_gamma   90.00
#
_symmetry.space_group_name_H-M   'P 1'
#
loop_
_entity.id
_entity.type
_entity.pdbx_description
1 polymer ?
#
loop_
_entity_poly.entity_id
_entity_poly.type
_entity_poly.pdbx_seq_one_letter_code
_entity_poly.pdbx_strand_id
1 'polypeptide(L)'
;MQPKTIYKSLIITFLILITEPHQVFAFCRATEQCQGMGLDPNTICSPLDDETACRSNGCCTWSPDIIMHPPTSLMPTDNSIESTNTPKLKIPELQITLPGLVFSDQNKIQSITEGDKTFFYVPWIGEYIKWLYNYSIGIIGLLALLAIMIGGLYWIMAGGNASRVSEAKSWISAAISGLALALTSYLLLFTINSNLVKLPSIKMMLMKKIDIEIPVLSGGSESSDNISGSQVGCYGDCISATNLRPINSGVAGLACYGTQSSCKIEHSTYQKLVTAAQKANSLGYKLIVTDAFRTCAVQTDLWYKYGQDPNRVARPNCSNAHLQGKAVDIYIQSKDGTPYKKPYSLYPEGGPYDLGDFYEITLLKKIMIESGFIRYCREWWHFQTSMPNIPCYDPIK
;
A
#
# COMPACT_ATOMS: atom_id res chain seq x y z
N MET A 1 -11.64 -5.25 68.89
CA MET A 1 -10.21 -4.88 68.75
C MET A 1 -9.89 -4.63 67.27
N GLN A 2 -9.70 -3.35 66.94
CA GLN A 2 -9.01 -2.70 65.80
C GLN A 2 -8.88 -3.41 64.42
N PRO A 3 -9.72 -3.05 63.42
CA PRO A 3 -9.43 -3.20 61.98
C PRO A 3 -8.72 -1.96 61.37
N LYS A 4 -8.12 -1.08 62.18
CA LYS A 4 -7.50 0.18 61.72
C LYS A 4 -6.04 0.06 61.25
N THR A 5 -5.40 -1.09 61.46
CA THR A 5 -3.95 -1.24 61.18
C THR A 5 -3.66 -1.67 59.73
N ILE A 6 -4.59 -2.36 59.06
CA ILE A 6 -4.40 -2.84 57.69
C ILE A 6 -4.54 -1.70 56.66
N TYR A 7 -5.47 -0.76 56.88
CA TYR A 7 -5.63 0.42 56.01
C TYR A 7 -4.43 1.38 56.08
N LYS A 8 -3.78 1.51 57.24
CA LYS A 8 -2.56 2.33 57.37
C LYS A 8 -1.36 1.71 56.67
N SER A 9 -1.22 0.38 56.66
CA SER A 9 -0.12 -0.29 55.98
C SER A 9 -0.26 -0.25 54.45
N LEU A 10 -1.49 -0.34 53.93
CA LEU A 10 -1.77 -0.19 52.50
C LEU A 10 -1.54 1.25 52.01
N ILE A 11 -1.90 2.27 52.81
CA ILE A 11 -1.68 3.68 52.45
C ILE A 11 -0.19 4.09 52.52
N ILE A 12 0.59 3.53 53.46
CA ILE A 12 2.04 3.78 53.54
C ILE A 12 2.77 3.09 52.38
N THR A 13 2.31 1.90 51.95
CA THR A 13 2.84 1.24 50.74
C THR A 13 2.44 2.00 49.46
N PHE A 14 1.27 2.65 49.46
CA PHE A 14 0.78 3.52 48.38
C PHE A 14 1.53 4.85 48.26
N LEU A 15 2.17 5.33 49.34
CA LEU A 15 2.95 6.58 49.37
C LEU A 15 4.44 6.39 49.05
N ILE A 16 4.99 5.18 49.21
CA ILE A 16 6.41 4.89 48.88
C ILE A 16 6.61 4.65 47.37
N LEU A 17 5.56 4.31 46.63
CA LEU A 17 5.63 4.08 45.17
C LEU A 17 5.51 5.36 44.31
N ILE A 18 5.46 6.54 44.92
CA ILE A 18 5.43 7.86 44.24
C ILE A 18 6.80 8.57 44.34
N THR A 19 7.89 7.80 44.44
CA THR A 19 9.25 8.32 44.22
C THR A 19 9.84 7.59 43.02
N GLU A 20 10.27 8.35 42.03
CA GLU A 20 10.70 7.91 40.71
C GLU A 20 11.77 6.81 40.76
N PRO A 21 11.74 5.85 39.84
CA PRO A 21 12.95 5.37 39.22
C PRO A 21 12.98 5.96 37.81
N HIS A 22 13.72 7.06 37.65
CA HIS A 22 14.32 7.31 36.34
C HIS A 22 15.15 6.07 36.01
N GLN A 23 14.67 5.24 35.08
CA GLN A 23 15.49 4.21 34.46
C GLN A 23 16.47 4.94 33.55
N VAL A 24 17.61 5.31 34.12
CA VAL A 24 18.76 5.89 33.43
C VAL A 24 19.53 4.73 32.81
N PHE A 25 19.60 4.70 31.49
CA PHE A 25 20.42 3.72 30.78
C PHE A 25 21.79 4.34 30.50
N ALA A 26 22.81 3.92 31.25
CA ALA A 26 24.20 4.21 30.94
C ALA A 26 24.73 3.20 29.90
N PHE A 27 25.56 3.64 28.96
CA PHE A 27 26.08 2.78 27.89
C PHE A 27 27.61 2.94 27.72
N CYS A 28 28.28 1.80 27.56
CA CYS A 28 29.71 1.72 27.23
C CYS A 28 29.94 2.07 25.75
N ARG A 29 30.88 2.97 25.44
CA ARG A 29 31.14 3.42 24.06
C ARG A 29 32.63 3.29 23.69
N ALA A 30 32.91 2.89 22.46
CA ALA A 30 34.28 2.81 21.94
C ALA A 30 34.91 4.21 21.78
N THR A 31 36.22 4.31 22.02
CA THR A 31 37.00 5.53 21.80
C THR A 31 37.61 5.58 20.39
N GLU A 32 37.99 6.78 19.94
CA GLU A 32 38.61 6.99 18.62
C GLU A 32 39.90 6.17 18.43
N GLN A 33 40.62 5.85 19.51
CA GLN A 33 41.85 5.05 19.46
C GLN A 33 41.64 3.65 18.86
N CYS A 34 40.44 3.08 18.95
CA CYS A 34 40.16 1.72 18.45
C CYS A 34 39.35 1.70 17.15
N GLN A 35 38.95 2.85 16.61
CA GLN A 35 38.35 2.96 15.27
C GLN A 35 39.37 2.73 14.14
N GLY A 36 40.68 2.78 14.43
CA GLY A 36 41.75 2.57 13.45
C GLY A 36 42.05 1.10 13.10
N MET A 37 41.39 0.11 13.72
CA MET A 37 41.66 -1.32 13.51
C MET A 37 40.70 -2.02 12.52
N GLY A 38 39.75 -1.29 11.91
CA GLY A 38 38.87 -1.84 10.86
C GLY A 38 37.79 -2.81 11.34
N LEU A 39 37.50 -2.86 12.64
CA LEU A 39 36.41 -3.64 13.23
C LEU A 39 35.28 -2.69 13.69
N ASP A 40 34.03 -3.15 13.60
CA ASP A 40 32.84 -2.38 14.01
C ASP A 40 32.89 -2.07 15.52
N PRO A 41 32.73 -0.79 15.94
CA PRO A 41 32.73 -0.37 17.34
C PRO A 41 31.75 -1.15 18.23
N ASN A 42 30.62 -1.57 17.66
CA ASN A 42 29.59 -2.34 18.37
C ASN A 42 29.99 -3.80 18.58
N THR A 43 31.03 -4.31 17.90
CA THR A 43 31.55 -5.68 18.11
C THR A 43 32.53 -5.75 19.28
N ILE A 44 33.21 -4.65 19.61
CA ILE A 44 34.23 -4.61 20.68
C ILE A 44 33.61 -4.31 22.06
N CYS A 45 32.58 -3.46 22.12
CA CYS A 45 31.99 -2.98 23.38
C CYS A 45 30.53 -3.47 23.63
N SER A 46 30.04 -4.54 22.96
CA SER A 46 28.68 -5.09 23.19
C SER A 46 28.65 -6.43 23.92
N PRO A 47 27.63 -6.67 24.78
CA PRO A 47 27.05 -5.75 25.76
C PRO A 47 27.76 -5.94 27.11
N LEU A 48 28.27 -4.84 27.66
CA LEU A 48 28.82 -4.79 29.02
C LEU A 48 27.97 -3.82 29.83
N ASP A 49 27.17 -4.37 30.74
CA ASP A 49 26.24 -3.61 31.57
C ASP A 49 26.88 -3.13 32.89
N ASP A 50 28.20 -3.34 33.05
CA ASP A 50 28.98 -2.96 34.23
C ASP A 50 30.09 -1.95 33.89
N GLU A 51 30.20 -0.89 34.69
CA GLU A 51 31.18 0.19 34.52
C GLU A 51 32.63 -0.31 34.69
N THR A 52 32.86 -1.21 35.66
CA THR A 52 34.18 -1.79 35.91
C THR A 52 34.65 -2.66 34.75
N ALA A 53 33.74 -3.48 34.21
CA ALA A 53 33.99 -4.27 33.00
C ALA A 53 34.27 -3.39 31.78
N CYS A 54 33.50 -2.32 31.57
CA CYS A 54 33.72 -1.37 30.47
C CYS A 54 35.09 -0.68 30.56
N ARG A 55 35.50 -0.20 31.75
CA ARG A 55 36.78 0.50 31.96
C ARG A 55 38.00 -0.41 31.93
N SER A 56 37.82 -1.72 32.14
CA SER A 56 38.89 -2.71 32.00
C SER A 56 39.31 -2.96 30.55
N ASN A 57 38.42 -2.65 29.59
CA ASN A 57 38.73 -2.71 28.17
C ASN A 57 39.39 -1.39 27.76
N GLY A 58 40.69 -1.42 27.45
CA GLY A 58 41.46 -0.24 27.05
C GLY A 58 40.94 0.48 25.80
N CYS A 59 39.95 -0.09 25.10
CA CYS A 59 39.29 0.50 23.93
C CYS A 59 37.95 1.21 24.22
N CYS A 60 37.34 1.01 25.39
CA CYS A 60 36.00 1.51 25.70
C CYS A 60 36.04 2.55 26.83
N THR A 61 35.10 3.50 26.82
CA THR A 61 34.92 4.49 27.88
C THR A 61 33.47 4.51 28.35
N TRP A 62 33.31 4.78 29.65
CA TRP A 62 32.01 4.92 30.29
C TRP A 62 31.60 6.40 30.33
N SER A 63 30.46 6.75 29.74
CA SER A 63 29.96 8.13 29.71
C SER A 63 28.71 8.28 30.58
N PRO A 64 28.72 9.14 31.62
CA PRO A 64 27.50 9.59 32.28
C PRO A 64 26.83 10.73 31.48
N ASP A 65 25.50 10.87 31.63
CA ASP A 65 24.61 11.74 30.84
C ASP A 65 25.07 13.20 30.64
N ILE A 66 24.75 13.77 29.47
CA ILE A 66 24.87 15.22 29.20
C ILE A 66 23.47 15.86 29.22
N ILE A 67 23.21 16.69 30.24
CA ILE A 67 22.17 17.73 30.19
C ILE A 67 22.75 18.89 29.37
N MET A 68 22.25 19.12 28.15
CA MET A 68 22.65 20.30 27.35
C MET A 68 21.72 21.48 27.61
N HIS A 69 22.18 22.43 28.43
CA HIS A 69 21.78 23.84 28.33
C HIS A 69 22.45 24.48 27.10
N PRO A 70 21.84 25.52 26.48
CA PRO A 70 22.32 26.07 25.21
C PRO A 70 23.50 27.03 25.44
N PRO A 71 24.57 26.97 24.62
CA PRO A 71 25.52 28.07 24.55
C PRO A 71 25.13 29.04 23.44
N THR A 72 25.12 30.31 23.83
CA THR A 72 25.05 31.47 22.96
C THR A 72 26.43 31.68 22.32
N SER A 73 26.56 31.63 20.99
CA SER A 73 27.55 32.44 20.26
C SER A 73 27.30 32.43 18.74
N LEU A 74 27.05 33.64 18.21
CA LEU A 74 27.52 34.24 16.96
C LEU A 74 27.72 33.35 15.71
N MET A 75 26.95 33.72 14.67
CA MET A 75 27.04 33.40 13.23
C MET A 75 28.48 33.46 12.63
N PRO A 76 28.77 32.93 11.40
CA PRO A 76 27.86 32.87 10.24
C PRO A 76 27.91 31.66 9.27
N THR A 77 26.80 31.53 8.52
CA THR A 77 26.62 31.03 7.14
C THR A 77 27.45 29.83 6.65
N ASP A 78 26.80 28.71 6.33
CA ASP A 78 26.56 28.34 4.92
C ASP A 78 25.62 27.12 4.77
N ASN A 79 24.69 27.23 3.83
CA ASN A 79 23.91 26.19 3.14
C ASN A 79 23.46 24.92 3.90
N SER A 80 22.27 24.98 4.51
CA SER A 80 21.43 23.79 4.71
C SER A 80 20.56 23.55 3.47
N ILE A 81 20.88 22.52 2.71
CA ILE A 81 19.96 21.90 1.74
C ILE A 81 18.77 21.38 2.54
N GLU A 82 17.63 22.04 2.36
CA GLU A 82 16.34 21.62 2.89
C GLU A 82 15.95 20.31 2.20
N SER A 83 15.99 19.19 2.93
CA SER A 83 15.54 17.88 2.43
C SER A 83 14.01 17.87 2.31
N THR A 84 13.53 18.51 1.26
CA THR A 84 12.13 18.44 0.83
C THR A 84 11.92 17.08 0.17
N ASN A 85 11.26 16.14 0.87
CA ASN A 85 10.37 15.09 0.33
C ASN A 85 10.03 14.00 1.36
N THR A 86 9.77 14.39 2.62
CA THR A 86 8.95 13.54 3.50
C THR A 86 7.47 13.86 3.25
N PRO A 87 6.61 12.89 2.91
CA PRO A 87 5.19 13.15 2.69
C PRO A 87 4.56 13.69 3.99
N LYS A 88 3.96 14.87 3.88
CA LYS A 88 3.27 15.52 5.00
C LYS A 88 1.95 14.80 5.26
N LEU A 89 1.91 13.95 6.30
CA LEU A 89 0.71 13.23 6.74
C LEU A 89 -0.34 14.19 7.26
N LYS A 90 -1.40 14.52 6.50
CA LYS A 90 -2.48 15.42 6.98
C LYS A 90 -3.09 14.92 8.31
N ILE A 91 -3.21 15.81 9.30
CA ILE A 91 -3.90 15.52 10.56
C ILE A 91 -5.38 15.27 10.26
N PRO A 92 -6.01 14.22 10.83
CA PRO A 92 -7.42 13.93 10.61
C PRO A 92 -8.29 15.09 11.13
N GLU A 93 -9.17 15.59 10.26
CA GLU A 93 -10.21 16.54 10.62
C GLU A 93 -11.46 15.76 11.07
N LEU A 94 -11.95 16.06 12.26
CA LEU A 94 -13.16 15.44 12.78
C LEU A 94 -14.40 16.21 12.31
N GLN A 95 -15.43 15.47 11.89
CA GLN A 95 -16.73 16.07 11.53
C GLN A 95 -17.43 16.74 12.72
N ILE A 96 -17.13 16.27 13.93
CA ILE A 96 -17.64 16.81 15.19
C ILE A 96 -16.45 17.30 16.00
N THR A 97 -16.51 18.55 16.47
CA THR A 97 -15.48 19.12 17.32
C THR A 97 -15.58 18.53 18.73
N LEU A 98 -14.53 17.80 19.13
CA LEU A 98 -14.46 17.16 20.45
C LEU A 98 -13.68 18.07 21.42
N PRO A 99 -14.28 18.55 22.51
CA PRO A 99 -13.62 19.47 23.43
C PRO A 99 -12.37 18.87 24.08
N GLY A 100 -11.24 19.58 24.00
CA GLY A 100 -10.00 19.17 24.66
C GLY A 100 -9.27 17.97 24.01
N LEU A 101 -9.72 17.50 22.84
CA LEU A 101 -8.97 16.54 22.05
C LEU A 101 -7.89 17.28 21.25
N VAL A 102 -6.62 16.92 21.50
CA VAL A 102 -5.46 17.45 20.77
C VAL A 102 -4.72 16.26 20.18
N PHE A 103 -4.63 16.21 18.85
CA PHE A 103 -3.82 15.21 18.16
C PHE A 103 -2.35 15.62 18.15
N SER A 104 -1.44 14.65 18.28
CA SER A 104 0.00 14.92 18.14
C SER A 104 0.32 15.47 16.75
N ASP A 105 1.09 16.56 16.71
CA ASP A 105 1.50 17.22 15.47
C ASP A 105 2.36 16.32 14.58
N GLN A 106 2.33 16.57 13.27
CA GLN A 106 3.11 15.85 12.25
C GLN A 106 4.62 15.84 12.54
N ASN A 107 5.12 16.88 13.24
CA ASN A 107 6.53 17.05 13.57
C ASN A 107 7.01 16.18 14.74
N LYS A 108 6.10 15.47 15.43
CA LYS A 108 6.43 14.51 16.51
C LYS A 108 6.24 13.05 16.09
N ILE A 109 5.85 12.81 14.84
CA ILE A 109 5.76 11.45 14.28
C ILE A 109 7.18 10.93 14.11
N GLN A 110 7.56 9.94 14.91
CA GLN A 110 8.85 9.30 14.77
C GLN A 110 8.89 8.57 13.41
N SER A 111 9.97 8.78 12.67
CA SER A 111 10.30 7.98 11.50
C SER A 111 11.54 7.16 11.81
N ILE A 112 11.46 5.85 11.55
CA ILE A 112 12.62 4.96 11.67
C ILE A 112 12.90 4.43 10.27
N THR A 113 14.13 4.65 9.81
CA THR A 113 14.63 4.10 8.56
C THR A 113 15.38 2.82 8.89
N GLU A 114 14.86 1.69 8.43
CA GLU A 114 15.48 0.37 8.59
C GLU A 114 15.83 -0.13 7.19
N GLY A 115 17.08 0.03 6.78
CA GLY A 115 17.53 -0.24 5.41
C GLY A 115 16.89 0.71 4.38
N ASP A 116 16.30 0.16 3.32
CA ASP A 116 15.61 0.91 2.24
C ASP A 116 14.11 1.18 2.55
N LYS A 117 13.67 0.96 3.79
CA LYS A 117 12.28 1.12 4.22
C LYS A 117 12.17 2.19 5.30
N THR A 118 11.39 3.23 5.04
CA THR A 118 11.01 4.25 6.04
C THR A 118 9.68 3.86 6.68
N PHE A 119 9.64 3.79 8.01
CA PHE A 119 8.41 3.54 8.77
C PHE A 119 7.98 4.80 9.53
N PHE A 120 6.67 5.08 9.55
CA PHE A 120 6.04 6.14 10.36
C PHE A 120 5.21 5.54 11.50
N TYR A 121 5.27 6.17 12.67
CA TYR A 121 4.50 5.79 13.86
C TYR A 121 3.38 6.80 14.12
N VAL A 122 2.14 6.47 13.74
CA VAL A 122 0.99 7.39 13.87
C VAL A 122 0.19 7.09 15.15
N PRO A 123 0.12 8.02 16.14
CA PRO A 123 -0.53 7.78 17.43
C PRO A 123 -2.02 8.17 17.49
N TRP A 124 -2.57 8.82 16.45
CA TRP A 124 -3.86 9.51 16.51
C TRP A 124 -5.05 8.64 16.93
N ILE A 125 -5.09 7.37 16.51
CA ILE A 125 -6.17 6.46 16.94
C ILE A 125 -6.11 6.16 18.44
N GLY A 126 -4.90 6.01 18.99
CA GLY A 126 -4.70 5.77 20.42
C GLY A 126 -5.08 6.99 21.24
N GLU A 127 -4.72 8.19 20.76
CA GLU A 127 -5.09 9.46 21.39
C GLU A 127 -6.61 9.67 21.42
N TYR A 128 -7.29 9.34 20.31
CA TYR A 128 -8.74 9.40 20.21
C TYR A 128 -9.43 8.46 21.22
N ILE A 129 -9.02 7.20 21.28
CA ILE A 129 -9.61 6.22 22.20
C ILE A 129 -9.34 6.61 23.67
N LYS A 130 -8.14 7.10 23.98
CA LYS A 130 -7.80 7.60 25.32
C LYS A 130 -8.69 8.77 25.72
N TRP A 131 -8.91 9.73 24.82
CA TRP A 131 -9.80 10.86 25.06
C TRP A 131 -11.24 10.40 25.29
N LEU A 132 -11.75 9.50 24.44
CA LEU A 132 -13.10 8.95 24.56
C LEU A 132 -13.31 8.26 25.91
N TYR A 133 -12.35 7.45 26.35
CA TYR A 133 -12.41 6.78 27.65
C TYR A 133 -12.49 7.78 28.81
N ASN A 134 -11.57 8.76 28.84
CA ASN A 134 -11.54 9.78 29.88
C ASN A 134 -12.84 10.61 29.93
N TYR A 135 -13.36 10.99 28.77
CA TYR A 135 -14.63 11.70 28.65
C TYR A 135 -15.81 10.84 29.15
N SER A 136 -15.83 9.55 28.81
CA SER A 136 -16.88 8.62 29.23
C SER A 136 -16.93 8.44 30.75
N ILE A 137 -15.76 8.34 31.40
CA ILE A 137 -15.66 8.27 32.87
C ILE A 137 -16.21 9.55 33.52
N GLY A 138 -15.96 10.71 32.91
CA GLY A 138 -16.54 11.99 33.36
C GLY A 138 -18.08 11.97 33.35
N ILE A 139 -18.68 11.50 32.25
CA ILE A 139 -20.15 11.37 32.14
C ILE A 139 -20.70 10.37 33.15
N ILE A 140 -20.08 9.19 33.28
CA ILE A 140 -20.52 8.16 34.25
C ILE A 140 -20.45 8.70 35.67
N GLY A 141 -19.39 9.43 36.04
CA GLY A 141 -19.25 10.08 37.33
C GLY A 141 -20.34 11.12 37.61
N LEU A 142 -20.66 11.94 36.61
CA LEU A 142 -21.74 12.93 36.72
C LEU A 142 -23.11 12.26 36.91
N LEU A 143 -23.42 11.22 36.13
CA LEU A 143 -24.68 10.49 36.25
C LEU A 143 -24.78 9.76 37.60
N ALA A 144 -23.68 9.15 38.07
CA ALA A 144 -23.64 8.50 39.38
C ALA A 144 -23.89 9.50 40.51
N LEU A 145 -23.29 10.71 40.43
CA LEU A 145 -23.53 11.79 41.39
C LEU A 145 -25.02 12.18 41.43
N LEU A 146 -25.65 12.40 40.27
CA LEU A 146 -27.07 12.74 40.19
C LEU A 146 -27.97 11.64 40.77
N ALA A 147 -27.70 10.37 40.43
CA ALA A 147 -28.45 9.23 40.96
C ALA A 147 -28.32 9.09 42.48
N ILE A 148 -27.14 9.34 43.04
CA ILE A 148 -26.92 9.35 44.50
C ILE A 148 -27.69 10.50 45.16
N MET A 149 -27.68 11.70 44.58
CA MET A 149 -28.44 12.83 45.12
C MET A 149 -29.95 12.57 45.10
N ILE A 150 -30.48 12.04 44.00
CA ILE A 150 -31.90 11.68 43.87
C ILE A 150 -32.27 10.57 44.85
N GLY A 151 -31.47 9.50 44.92
CA GLY A 151 -31.69 8.40 45.86
C GLY A 151 -31.60 8.85 47.32
N GLY A 152 -30.68 9.77 47.64
CA GLY A 152 -30.54 10.36 48.97
C GLY A 152 -31.76 11.20 49.37
N LEU A 153 -32.26 12.06 48.47
CA LEU A 153 -33.48 12.84 48.70
C LEU A 153 -34.69 11.91 48.87
N TYR A 154 -34.82 10.90 48.01
CA TYR A 154 -35.91 9.93 48.05
C TYR A 154 -35.91 9.12 49.37
N TRP A 155 -34.74 8.80 49.91
CA TRP A 155 -34.62 8.18 51.23
C TRP A 155 -35.17 9.09 52.33
N ILE A 156 -34.71 10.36 52.39
CA ILE A 156 -35.14 11.31 53.43
C ILE A 156 -36.66 11.52 53.38
N MET A 157 -37.24 11.59 52.18
CA MET A 157 -38.69 11.78 51.97
C MET A 157 -39.53 10.51 52.20
N ALA A 158 -38.92 9.34 52.45
CA ALA A 158 -39.64 8.07 52.55
C ALA A 158 -40.52 7.95 53.82
N GLY A 159 -40.29 8.76 54.85
CA GLY A 159 -41.16 8.83 56.03
C GLY A 159 -41.36 7.49 56.76
N GLY A 160 -40.40 6.57 56.67
CA GLY A 160 -40.48 5.23 57.28
C GLY A 160 -41.13 4.14 56.40
N ASN A 161 -41.58 4.45 55.19
CA ASN A 161 -42.09 3.44 54.25
C ASN A 161 -40.95 2.54 53.74
N ALA A 162 -40.98 1.25 54.12
CA ALA A 162 -39.94 0.28 53.77
C ALA A 162 -39.71 0.11 52.26
N SER A 163 -40.77 0.21 51.45
CA SER A 163 -40.68 0.08 49.99
C SER A 163 -39.88 1.24 49.38
N ARG A 164 -40.20 2.48 49.77
CA ARG A 164 -39.50 3.68 49.29
C ARG A 164 -38.05 3.74 49.75
N VAL A 165 -37.76 3.30 50.98
CA VAL A 165 -36.38 3.17 51.47
C VAL A 165 -35.60 2.11 50.67
N SER A 166 -36.24 0.99 50.33
CA SER A 166 -35.60 -0.05 49.51
C SER A 166 -35.29 0.45 48.10
N GLU A 167 -36.21 1.18 47.48
CA GLU A 167 -36.02 1.78 46.17
C GLU A 167 -34.91 2.84 46.20
N ALA A 168 -34.88 3.73 47.20
CA ALA A 168 -33.79 4.70 47.40
C ALA A 168 -32.41 4.01 47.48
N LYS A 169 -32.31 2.93 48.25
CA LYS A 169 -31.09 2.12 48.36
C LYS A 169 -30.71 1.46 47.03
N SER A 170 -31.68 1.01 46.24
CA SER A 170 -31.44 0.46 44.90
C SER A 170 -30.75 1.48 44.00
N TRP A 171 -31.28 2.71 43.92
CA TRP A 171 -30.69 3.80 43.14
C TRP A 171 -29.24 4.12 43.56
N ILE A 172 -28.99 4.22 44.86
CA ILE A 172 -27.64 4.48 45.39
C ILE A 172 -26.71 3.30 45.09
N SER A 173 -27.17 2.06 45.30
CA SER A 173 -26.36 0.86 45.06
C SER A 173 -26.03 0.66 43.59
N ALA A 174 -26.96 0.96 42.69
CA ALA A 174 -26.76 0.87 41.25
C ALA A 174 -25.73 1.90 40.76
N ALA A 175 -25.81 3.15 41.27
CA ALA A 175 -24.84 4.20 40.96
C ALA A 175 -23.42 3.85 41.43
N ILE A 176 -23.28 3.36 42.67
CA ILE A 176 -21.98 2.94 43.22
C ILE A 176 -21.43 1.72 42.46
N SER A 177 -22.28 0.73 42.17
CA SER A 177 -21.84 -0.48 41.47
C SER A 177 -21.44 -0.18 40.03
N GLY A 178 -22.16 0.70 39.32
CA GLY A 178 -21.81 1.13 37.97
C GLY A 178 -20.48 1.89 37.92
N LEU A 179 -20.24 2.80 38.87
CA LEU A 179 -18.97 3.51 38.97
C LEU A 179 -17.82 2.56 39.34
N ALA A 180 -18.04 1.65 40.29
CA ALA A 180 -17.08 0.64 40.68
C ALA A 180 -16.72 -0.28 39.51
N LEU A 181 -17.71 -0.73 38.72
CA LEU A 181 -17.49 -1.54 37.53
C LEU A 181 -16.64 -0.79 36.49
N ALA A 182 -16.96 0.48 36.22
CA ALA A 182 -16.24 1.28 35.24
C ALA A 182 -14.75 1.49 35.62
N LEU A 183 -14.47 1.81 36.89
CA LEU A 183 -13.11 1.98 37.40
C LEU A 183 -12.36 0.64 37.48
N THR A 184 -13.04 -0.42 37.90
CA THR A 184 -12.45 -1.76 38.04
C THR A 184 -12.13 -2.37 36.68
N SER A 185 -12.92 -2.09 35.64
CA SER A 185 -12.67 -2.56 34.27
C SER A 185 -11.28 -2.17 33.78
N TYR A 186 -10.88 -0.92 34.00
CA TYR A 186 -9.53 -0.44 33.67
C TYR A 186 -8.45 -1.14 34.49
N LEU A 187 -8.65 -1.25 35.81
CA LEU A 187 -7.70 -1.91 36.70
C LEU A 187 -7.49 -3.38 36.33
N LEU A 188 -8.56 -4.09 35.95
CA LEU A 188 -8.49 -5.48 35.48
C LEU A 188 -7.66 -5.59 34.20
N LEU A 189 -7.95 -4.77 33.18
CA LEU A 189 -7.19 -4.77 31.94
C LEU A 189 -5.72 -4.43 32.17
N PHE A 190 -5.44 -3.44 33.02
CA PHE A 190 -4.08 -3.04 33.37
C PHE A 190 -3.33 -4.14 34.13
N THR A 191 -4.00 -4.84 35.04
CA THR A 191 -3.41 -5.92 35.85
C THR A 191 -3.11 -7.16 35.02
N ILE A 192 -3.99 -7.53 34.08
CA ILE A 192 -3.76 -8.67 33.19
C ILE A 192 -2.63 -8.34 32.21
N ASN A 193 -2.73 -7.19 31.54
CA ASN A 193 -1.71 -6.76 30.59
C ASN A 193 -1.78 -5.25 30.33
N SER A 194 -0.76 -4.51 30.77
CA SER A 194 -0.68 -3.07 30.56
C SER A 194 -0.69 -2.64 29.07
N ASN A 195 -0.34 -3.54 28.13
CA ASN A 195 -0.38 -3.27 26.69
C ASN A 195 -1.81 -3.23 26.11
N LEU A 196 -2.81 -3.75 26.80
CA LEU A 196 -4.22 -3.63 26.39
C LEU A 196 -4.76 -2.20 26.60
N VAL A 197 -4.10 -1.45 27.48
CA VAL A 197 -4.45 -0.08 27.85
C VAL A 197 -3.52 0.93 27.18
N LYS A 198 -2.23 0.57 27.02
CA LYS A 198 -1.25 1.36 26.29
C LYS A 198 -1.38 1.07 24.79
N LEU A 199 -2.19 1.88 24.10
CA LEU A 199 -2.42 1.73 22.67
C LEU A 199 -1.16 2.13 21.88
N PRO A 200 -0.51 1.21 21.14
CA PRO A 200 0.66 1.54 20.35
C PRO A 200 0.27 2.39 19.13
N SER A 201 1.22 3.21 18.68
CA SER A 201 1.11 3.91 17.40
C SER A 201 1.10 2.92 16.23
N ILE A 202 0.31 3.21 15.19
CA ILE A 202 0.26 2.39 13.98
C ILE A 202 1.57 2.59 13.20
N LYS A 203 2.28 1.48 12.95
CA LYS A 203 3.48 1.43 12.09
C LYS A 203 3.05 1.31 10.64
N MET A 204 3.32 2.33 9.83
CA MET A 204 3.05 2.34 8.39
C MET A 204 4.35 2.43 7.60
N MET A 205 4.46 1.69 6.50
CA MET A 205 5.62 1.74 5.61
C MET A 205 5.40 2.80 4.53
N LEU A 206 6.40 3.66 4.32
CA LEU A 206 6.42 4.58 3.20
C LEU A 206 6.76 3.82 1.92
N MET A 207 5.85 3.86 0.96
CA MET A 207 6.15 3.47 -0.41
C MET A 207 6.85 4.65 -1.08
N LYS A 208 8.10 4.47 -1.53
CA LYS A 208 8.77 5.43 -2.41
C LYS A 208 7.91 5.57 -3.67
N LYS A 209 7.46 6.79 -3.96
CA LYS A 209 6.85 7.08 -5.26
C LYS A 209 7.92 6.82 -6.31
N ILE A 210 7.70 5.83 -7.16
CA ILE A 210 8.51 5.66 -8.35
C ILE A 210 7.93 6.64 -9.35
N ASP A 211 8.60 7.78 -9.52
CA ASP A 211 8.33 8.67 -10.64
C ASP A 211 8.85 7.94 -11.89
N ILE A 212 7.96 7.16 -12.50
CA ILE A 212 8.21 6.58 -13.81
C ILE A 212 8.05 7.74 -14.79
N GLU A 213 9.15 8.24 -15.33
CA GLU A 213 9.11 8.99 -16.58
C GLU A 213 8.63 8.02 -17.66
N ILE A 214 7.30 7.95 -17.85
CA ILE A 214 6.74 7.25 -18.98
C ILE A 214 7.11 8.10 -20.19
N PRO A 215 7.96 7.64 -21.13
CA PRO A 215 8.17 8.37 -22.37
C PRO A 215 6.79 8.61 -22.99
N VAL A 216 6.53 9.84 -23.42
CA VAL A 216 5.27 10.19 -24.10
C VAL A 216 5.22 9.43 -25.42
N LEU A 217 4.81 8.18 -25.34
CA LEU A 217 4.42 7.40 -26.48
C LEU A 217 2.99 7.85 -26.75
N SER A 218 2.90 8.95 -27.51
CA SER A 218 1.69 9.28 -28.27
C SER A 218 1.25 8.01 -28.97
N GLY A 219 -0.04 7.64 -28.86
CA GLY A 219 -0.55 6.28 -29.02
C GLY A 219 -0.12 5.44 -30.24
N GLY A 220 -0.67 4.23 -30.27
CA GLY A 220 -0.26 3.16 -31.17
C GLY A 220 0.24 1.98 -30.33
N SER A 221 0.36 0.78 -30.88
CA SER A 221 0.91 -0.39 -30.19
C SER A 221 2.44 -0.51 -30.33
N GLU A 222 3.17 0.61 -30.28
CA GLU A 222 4.63 0.58 -30.27
C GLU A 222 5.16 -0.16 -29.03
N SER A 223 6.19 -0.99 -29.22
CA SER A 223 6.90 -1.64 -28.13
C SER A 223 7.88 -0.67 -27.45
N SER A 224 8.07 -0.87 -26.15
CA SER A 224 9.12 -0.20 -25.37
C SER A 224 10.50 -0.84 -25.55
N ASP A 225 10.62 -1.85 -26.41
CA ASP A 225 11.90 -2.50 -26.72
C ASP A 225 12.86 -1.46 -27.34
N ASN A 226 14.09 -1.36 -26.81
CA ASN A 226 15.14 -0.54 -27.42
C ASN A 226 15.58 -1.17 -28.76
N ILE A 227 15.06 -0.63 -29.86
CA ILE A 227 15.47 -1.07 -31.20
C ILE A 227 16.62 -0.20 -31.64
N SER A 228 17.82 -0.76 -31.56
CA SER A 228 19.04 -0.12 -32.05
C SER A 228 18.83 0.33 -33.50
N GLY A 229 18.92 1.64 -33.75
CA GLY A 229 18.74 2.24 -35.07
C GLY A 229 17.32 2.71 -35.41
N SER A 230 16.43 2.94 -34.43
CA SER A 230 15.11 3.56 -34.65
C SER A 230 15.25 5.02 -35.15
N GLN A 231 15.55 5.16 -36.43
CA GLN A 231 15.26 6.36 -37.21
C GLN A 231 13.73 6.51 -37.27
N VAL A 232 13.25 7.75 -37.36
CA VAL A 232 11.82 8.02 -37.60
C VAL A 232 11.47 7.46 -38.98
N GLY A 233 10.76 6.34 -39.02
CA GLY A 233 10.36 5.64 -40.26
C GLY A 233 11.00 4.27 -40.40
N CYS A 234 10.26 3.30 -40.96
CA CYS A 234 10.79 2.00 -41.33
C CYS A 234 11.45 2.08 -42.71
N TYR A 235 12.78 2.01 -42.77
CA TYR A 235 13.51 1.81 -44.03
C TYR A 235 13.63 0.30 -44.29
N GLY A 236 12.61 -0.28 -44.95
CA GLY A 236 12.52 -1.72 -45.23
C GLY A 236 11.74 -2.52 -44.18
N ASP A 237 11.83 -3.85 -44.24
CA ASP A 237 11.14 -4.74 -43.30
C ASP A 237 11.88 -4.82 -41.96
N CYS A 238 11.15 -4.55 -40.87
CA CYS A 238 11.69 -4.50 -39.50
C CYS A 238 12.05 -5.88 -38.92
N ILE A 239 11.57 -6.94 -39.56
CA ILE A 239 11.97 -8.33 -39.29
C ILE A 239 12.08 -9.06 -40.62
N SER A 240 13.06 -9.96 -40.74
CA SER A 240 13.17 -10.80 -41.92
C SER A 240 12.01 -11.79 -42.01
N ALA A 241 11.40 -11.90 -43.20
CA ALA A 241 10.28 -12.82 -43.45
C ALA A 241 10.63 -14.29 -43.21
N THR A 242 11.92 -14.67 -43.18
CA THR A 242 12.37 -16.04 -42.86
C THR A 242 12.15 -16.41 -41.40
N ASN A 243 12.08 -15.42 -40.49
CA ASN A 243 11.82 -15.62 -39.07
C ASN A 243 10.33 -15.71 -38.74
N LEU A 244 9.46 -15.49 -39.73
CA LEU A 244 8.02 -15.51 -39.58
C LEU A 244 7.43 -16.86 -39.97
N ARG A 245 6.49 -17.34 -39.16
CA ARG A 245 5.73 -18.55 -39.39
C ARG A 245 4.30 -18.22 -39.81
N PRO A 246 3.73 -18.93 -40.80
CA PRO A 246 2.33 -18.80 -41.13
C PRO A 246 1.46 -19.31 -39.97
N ILE A 247 0.37 -18.60 -39.68
CA ILE A 247 -0.63 -19.00 -38.68
C ILE A 247 -1.46 -20.20 -39.19
N ASN A 248 -1.53 -20.34 -40.52
CA ASN A 248 -2.43 -21.19 -41.26
C ASN A 248 -1.74 -22.52 -41.61
N SER A 249 -1.77 -23.48 -40.69
CA SER A 249 -1.69 -24.92 -41.01
C SER A 249 -1.79 -25.82 -39.77
N GLY A 250 -3.02 -26.18 -39.38
CA GLY A 250 -3.25 -27.40 -38.59
C GLY A 250 -3.35 -27.27 -37.07
N VAL A 251 -3.31 -26.06 -36.51
CA VAL A 251 -3.54 -25.85 -35.07
C VAL A 251 -5.04 -25.88 -34.78
N ALA A 252 -5.50 -26.86 -34.00
CA ALA A 252 -6.90 -26.98 -33.63
C ALA A 252 -7.38 -25.72 -32.87
N GLY A 253 -8.46 -25.12 -33.37
CA GLY A 253 -9.04 -23.92 -32.77
C GLY A 253 -8.37 -22.60 -33.14
N LEU A 254 -7.51 -22.56 -34.18
CA LEU A 254 -6.89 -21.33 -34.68
C LEU A 254 -7.19 -21.15 -36.18
N ALA A 255 -7.60 -19.95 -36.55
CA ALA A 255 -7.73 -19.55 -37.95
C ALA A 255 -7.20 -18.13 -38.16
N CYS A 256 -6.84 -17.80 -39.40
CA CYS A 256 -6.49 -16.45 -39.80
C CYS A 256 -7.21 -16.09 -41.10
N TYR A 257 -7.90 -14.94 -41.12
CA TYR A 257 -8.66 -14.44 -42.28
C TYR A 257 -7.95 -13.32 -43.06
N GLY A 258 -6.74 -12.95 -42.64
CA GLY A 258 -5.91 -12.00 -43.36
C GLY A 258 -5.34 -12.54 -44.67
N THR A 259 -4.51 -11.74 -45.34
CA THR A 259 -3.75 -12.19 -46.50
C THR A 259 -2.69 -13.21 -46.08
N GLN A 260 -2.11 -13.95 -47.03
CA GLN A 260 -0.98 -14.85 -46.72
C GLN A 260 0.21 -14.10 -46.11
N SER A 261 0.38 -12.81 -46.43
CA SER A 261 1.41 -11.97 -45.82
C SER A 261 1.04 -11.54 -44.40
N SER A 262 -0.22 -11.17 -44.14
CA SER A 262 -0.64 -10.70 -42.82
C SER A 262 -0.84 -11.81 -41.80
N CYS A 263 -1.10 -13.04 -42.24
CA CYS A 263 -1.22 -14.22 -41.39
C CYS A 263 0.13 -14.86 -41.03
N LYS A 264 1.12 -14.04 -40.69
CA LYS A 264 2.46 -14.49 -40.28
C LYS A 264 2.85 -13.85 -38.95
N ILE A 265 3.61 -14.57 -38.12
CA ILE A 265 4.11 -14.08 -36.82
C ILE A 265 5.48 -14.68 -36.51
N GLU A 266 6.23 -14.02 -35.65
CA GLU A 266 7.54 -14.47 -35.17
C GLU A 266 7.43 -15.79 -34.39
N HIS A 267 8.50 -16.60 -34.41
CA HIS A 267 8.50 -17.96 -33.85
C HIS A 267 8.04 -18.05 -32.38
N SER A 268 8.56 -17.21 -31.49
CA SER A 268 8.18 -17.21 -30.08
C SER A 268 6.72 -16.76 -29.88
N THR A 269 6.26 -15.80 -30.70
CA THR A 269 4.87 -15.34 -30.70
C THR A 269 3.92 -16.44 -31.18
N TYR A 270 4.34 -17.23 -32.16
CA TYR A 270 3.60 -18.40 -32.63
C TYR A 270 3.35 -19.43 -31.53
N GLN A 271 4.35 -19.76 -30.70
CA GLN A 271 4.18 -20.73 -29.60
C GLN A 271 3.13 -20.27 -28.58
N LYS A 272 3.14 -18.98 -28.24
CA LYS A 272 2.15 -18.38 -27.35
C LYS A 272 0.74 -18.42 -27.97
N LEU A 273 0.63 -18.12 -29.26
CA LEU A 273 -0.65 -18.17 -29.98
C LEU A 273 -1.21 -19.61 -30.06
N VAL A 274 -0.36 -20.61 -30.27
CA VAL A 274 -0.76 -22.03 -30.23
C VAL A 274 -1.31 -22.41 -28.85
N THR A 275 -0.64 -21.97 -27.78
CA THR A 275 -1.09 -22.19 -26.40
C THR A 275 -2.47 -21.55 -26.17
N ALA A 276 -2.65 -20.31 -26.62
CA ALA A 276 -3.94 -19.61 -26.54
C ALA A 276 -5.04 -20.34 -27.33
N ALA A 277 -4.73 -20.81 -28.53
CA ALA A 277 -5.68 -21.53 -29.39
C ALA A 277 -6.12 -22.86 -28.78
N GLN A 278 -5.18 -23.63 -28.22
CA GLN A 278 -5.49 -24.89 -27.53
C GLN A 278 -6.41 -24.64 -26.34
N LYS A 279 -6.16 -23.58 -25.57
CA LYS A 279 -6.99 -23.17 -24.44
C LYS A 279 -8.40 -22.77 -24.88
N ALA A 280 -8.52 -21.91 -25.88
CA ALA A 280 -9.81 -21.54 -26.46
C ALA A 280 -10.59 -22.77 -26.95
N ASN A 281 -9.90 -23.68 -27.65
CA ASN A 281 -10.52 -24.89 -28.21
C ASN A 281 -11.06 -25.84 -27.12
N SER A 282 -10.35 -25.95 -25.99
CA SER A 282 -10.79 -26.71 -24.81
C SER A 282 -12.08 -26.15 -24.20
N LEU A 283 -12.29 -24.84 -24.32
CA LEU A 283 -13.45 -24.12 -23.81
C LEU A 283 -14.61 -24.02 -24.82
N GLY A 284 -14.47 -24.63 -26.00
CA GLY A 284 -15.53 -24.60 -27.01
C GLY A 284 -15.43 -23.43 -27.99
N TYR A 285 -14.30 -22.72 -28.04
CA TYR A 285 -14.09 -21.55 -28.90
C TYR A 285 -12.96 -21.76 -29.90
N LYS A 286 -12.96 -20.98 -30.97
CA LYS A 286 -11.86 -20.83 -31.93
C LYS A 286 -11.32 -19.41 -31.83
N LEU A 287 -10.01 -19.26 -31.90
CA LEU A 287 -9.35 -17.98 -32.07
C LEU A 287 -9.27 -17.65 -33.56
N ILE A 288 -9.68 -16.42 -33.89
CA ILE A 288 -9.70 -15.93 -35.25
C ILE A 288 -8.83 -14.68 -35.34
N VAL A 289 -7.69 -14.81 -36.03
CA VAL A 289 -6.77 -13.71 -36.29
C VAL A 289 -7.24 -12.94 -37.52
N THR A 290 -7.44 -11.64 -37.38
CA THR A 290 -7.78 -10.74 -38.48
C THR A 290 -6.56 -10.07 -39.07
N ASP A 291 -5.56 -9.79 -38.23
CA ASP A 291 -4.31 -9.18 -38.67
C ASP A 291 -3.16 -9.62 -37.75
N ALA A 292 -1.95 -9.70 -38.30
CA ALA A 292 -0.75 -10.03 -37.52
C ALA A 292 0.48 -9.31 -38.08
N PHE A 293 1.34 -9.95 -38.89
CA PHE A 293 2.48 -9.24 -39.46
C PHE A 293 2.05 -8.18 -40.47
N ARG A 294 2.60 -6.97 -40.37
CA ARG A 294 2.44 -5.93 -41.39
C ARG A 294 3.80 -5.53 -41.93
N THR A 295 3.92 -5.41 -43.24
CA THR A 295 5.09 -4.80 -43.85
C THR A 295 5.10 -3.30 -43.56
N CYS A 296 6.27 -2.69 -43.68
CA CYS A 296 6.40 -1.24 -43.54
C CYS A 296 5.46 -0.47 -44.48
N ALA A 297 5.32 -0.93 -45.73
CA ALA A 297 4.45 -0.31 -46.73
C ALA A 297 2.97 -0.33 -46.28
N VAL A 298 2.47 -1.49 -45.83
CA VAL A 298 1.08 -1.62 -45.34
C VAL A 298 0.83 -0.72 -44.14
N GLN A 299 1.77 -0.66 -43.19
CA GLN A 299 1.62 0.20 -42.02
C GLN A 299 1.67 1.69 -42.38
N THR A 300 2.50 2.05 -43.36
CA THR A 300 2.58 3.41 -43.87
C THR A 300 1.26 3.81 -44.51
N ASP A 301 0.68 2.98 -45.36
CA ASP A 301 -0.63 3.23 -45.97
C ASP A 301 -1.73 3.41 -44.92
N LEU A 302 -1.75 2.57 -43.88
CA LEU A 302 -2.68 2.71 -42.75
C LEU A 302 -2.46 4.04 -42.00
N TRP A 303 -1.21 4.40 -41.72
CA TRP A 303 -0.85 5.64 -41.04
C TRP A 303 -1.39 6.87 -41.77
N TYR A 304 -1.21 6.94 -43.10
CA TYR A 304 -1.77 8.02 -43.92
C TYR A 304 -3.30 7.97 -43.99
N LYS A 305 -3.89 6.78 -44.16
CA LYS A 305 -5.34 6.59 -44.26
C LYS A 305 -6.09 7.14 -43.03
N TYR A 306 -5.50 7.03 -41.84
CA TYR A 306 -6.11 7.48 -40.60
C TYR A 306 -5.60 8.85 -40.10
N GLY A 307 -5.03 9.65 -41.01
CA GLY A 307 -4.70 11.05 -40.75
C GLY A 307 -3.44 11.25 -39.92
N GLN A 308 -2.54 10.25 -39.88
CA GLN A 308 -1.30 10.30 -39.11
C GLN A 308 -1.52 10.54 -37.61
N ASP A 309 -2.63 10.01 -37.09
CA ASP A 309 -2.98 10.13 -35.69
C ASP A 309 -2.47 8.91 -34.89
N PRO A 310 -1.47 9.10 -34.01
CA PRO A 310 -0.96 8.01 -33.17
C PRO A 310 -2.07 7.43 -32.28
N ASN A 311 -3.12 8.18 -31.94
CA ASN A 311 -4.21 7.63 -31.14
C ASN A 311 -5.04 6.56 -31.86
N ARG A 312 -4.90 6.45 -33.19
CA ARG A 312 -5.72 5.57 -34.05
C ARG A 312 -4.91 4.44 -34.66
N VAL A 313 -3.68 4.70 -35.07
CA VAL A 313 -2.81 3.73 -35.75
C VAL A 313 -1.38 3.95 -35.30
N ALA A 314 -0.63 2.89 -35.01
CA ALA A 314 0.79 3.03 -34.67
C ALA A 314 1.61 3.62 -35.82
N ARG A 315 2.70 4.30 -35.49
CA ARG A 315 3.61 4.86 -36.50
C ARG A 315 4.24 3.74 -37.34
N PRO A 316 4.62 4.01 -38.60
CA PRO A 316 5.42 3.10 -39.42
C PRO A 316 6.87 3.11 -38.92
N ASN A 317 7.11 2.55 -37.73
CA ASN A 317 8.40 2.40 -37.08
C ASN A 317 8.58 0.94 -36.70
N CYS A 318 9.82 0.45 -36.69
CA CYS A 318 10.14 -0.88 -36.22
C CYS A 318 9.78 -1.15 -34.76
N SER A 319 9.52 -0.13 -33.93
CA SER A 319 8.89 -0.33 -32.62
C SER A 319 7.46 -0.86 -32.70
N ASN A 320 6.76 -0.73 -33.82
CA ASN A 320 5.43 -1.28 -34.00
C ASN A 320 5.46 -2.81 -33.94
N ALA A 321 4.71 -3.39 -33.00
CA ALA A 321 4.71 -4.83 -32.76
C ALA A 321 4.20 -5.67 -33.97
N HIS A 322 3.32 -5.12 -34.82
CA HIS A 322 2.91 -5.78 -36.07
C HIS A 322 4.07 -5.89 -37.07
N LEU A 323 4.94 -4.88 -37.15
CA LEU A 323 6.12 -4.89 -38.06
C LEU A 323 7.20 -5.85 -37.57
N GLN A 324 7.15 -6.26 -36.31
CA GLN A 324 8.03 -7.29 -35.75
C GLN A 324 7.43 -8.69 -35.80
N GLY A 325 6.18 -8.85 -36.25
CA GLY A 325 5.46 -10.12 -36.16
C GLY A 325 5.18 -10.56 -34.71
N LYS A 326 5.18 -9.61 -33.77
CA LYS A 326 4.97 -9.84 -32.33
C LYS A 326 3.56 -9.50 -31.85
N ALA A 327 2.66 -9.07 -32.75
CA ALA A 327 1.29 -8.70 -32.45
C ALA A 327 0.26 -9.47 -33.28
N VAL A 328 -0.95 -9.59 -32.73
CA VAL A 328 -2.14 -10.12 -33.39
C VAL A 328 -3.35 -9.25 -33.05
N ASP A 329 -4.16 -8.96 -34.06
CA ASP A 329 -5.53 -8.50 -33.92
C ASP A 329 -6.45 -9.71 -34.04
N ILE A 330 -7.25 -9.98 -33.00
CA ILE A 330 -7.86 -11.30 -32.82
C ILE A 330 -9.22 -11.21 -32.10
N TYR A 331 -10.07 -12.21 -32.36
CA TYR A 331 -11.32 -12.44 -31.63
C TYR A 331 -11.59 -13.92 -31.42
N ILE A 332 -12.61 -14.23 -30.62
CA ILE A 332 -13.10 -15.60 -30.44
C ILE A 332 -14.41 -15.85 -31.19
N GLN A 333 -14.56 -17.07 -31.70
CA GLN A 333 -15.77 -17.58 -32.33
C GLN A 333 -16.21 -18.85 -31.62
N SER A 334 -17.51 -18.99 -31.33
CA SER A 334 -18.05 -20.24 -30.75
C SER A 334 -18.04 -21.39 -31.76
N LYS A 335 -17.96 -22.64 -31.29
CA LYS A 335 -17.94 -23.86 -32.13
C LYS A 335 -19.19 -24.04 -32.98
N ASP A 336 -20.33 -23.51 -32.55
CA ASP A 336 -21.58 -23.47 -33.33
C ASP A 336 -21.49 -22.58 -34.58
N GLY A 337 -20.37 -21.87 -34.75
CA GLY A 337 -20.11 -21.01 -35.90
C GLY A 337 -20.72 -19.63 -35.76
N THR A 338 -21.43 -19.33 -34.66
CA THR A 338 -21.98 -18.00 -34.38
C THR A 338 -20.81 -17.02 -34.25
N PRO A 339 -20.62 -16.11 -35.22
CA PRO A 339 -19.55 -15.13 -35.12
C PRO A 339 -19.94 -14.13 -34.04
N TYR A 340 -19.08 -13.98 -33.02
CA TYR A 340 -19.15 -12.78 -32.19
C TYR A 340 -18.76 -11.59 -33.08
N LYS A 341 -19.75 -10.79 -33.46
CA LYS A 341 -19.59 -9.70 -34.44
C LYS A 341 -19.86 -8.36 -33.77
N LYS A 342 -18.94 -7.91 -32.91
CA LYS A 342 -18.82 -6.47 -32.62
C LYS A 342 -17.95 -5.86 -33.72
N PRO A 343 -18.36 -4.77 -34.39
CA PRO A 343 -17.49 -4.11 -35.36
C PRO A 343 -16.19 -3.68 -34.67
N TYR A 344 -15.04 -4.01 -35.27
CA TYR A 344 -13.78 -3.35 -34.93
C TYR A 344 -13.88 -1.91 -35.40
N SER A 345 -13.69 -0.97 -34.49
CA SER A 345 -13.55 0.44 -34.84
C SER A 345 -12.39 1.00 -34.05
N LEU A 346 -11.54 1.79 -34.69
CA LEU A 346 -10.39 2.41 -34.02
C LEU A 346 -10.87 3.23 -32.83
N TYR A 347 -9.99 3.35 -31.83
CA TYR A 347 -10.24 4.24 -30.70
C TYR A 347 -10.62 5.65 -31.20
N PRO A 348 -11.64 6.30 -30.62
CA PRO A 348 -12.37 5.90 -29.41
C PRO A 348 -13.59 4.99 -29.62
N GLU A 349 -14.09 4.84 -30.85
CA GLU A 349 -15.40 4.22 -31.12
C GLU A 349 -15.47 2.72 -30.82
N GLY A 350 -14.36 2.00 -30.95
CA GLY A 350 -14.27 0.57 -30.59
C GLY A 350 -13.26 0.33 -29.48
N GLY A 351 -13.03 1.35 -28.65
CA GLY A 351 -11.85 1.55 -27.81
C GLY A 351 -11.52 0.50 -26.72
N PRO A 352 -11.05 0.93 -25.53
CA PRO A 352 -10.57 0.02 -24.49
C PRO A 352 -11.69 -0.92 -24.02
N TYR A 353 -11.28 -1.99 -23.34
CA TYR A 353 -12.22 -2.81 -22.59
C TYR A 353 -13.05 -1.94 -21.62
N ASP A 354 -14.36 -2.12 -21.59
CA ASP A 354 -15.28 -1.48 -20.64
C ASP A 354 -15.80 -2.52 -19.64
N LEU A 355 -16.18 -2.08 -18.44
CA LEU A 355 -16.79 -2.92 -17.40
C LEU A 355 -18.13 -3.54 -17.84
N GLY A 356 -18.73 -3.03 -18.92
CA GLY A 356 -19.90 -3.59 -19.59
C GLY A 356 -19.60 -4.54 -20.75
N ASP A 357 -18.34 -4.93 -20.97
CA ASP A 357 -17.99 -5.81 -22.08
C ASP A 357 -18.61 -7.21 -21.95
N PHE A 358 -18.92 -7.77 -23.11
CA PHE A 358 -19.52 -9.10 -23.23
C PHE A 358 -18.58 -10.19 -22.71
N TYR A 359 -19.19 -11.32 -22.33
CA TYR A 359 -18.49 -12.50 -21.82
C TYR A 359 -17.34 -12.94 -22.73
N GLU A 360 -17.53 -12.88 -24.05
CA GLU A 360 -16.56 -13.32 -25.05
C GLU A 360 -15.29 -12.44 -25.07
N ILE A 361 -15.46 -11.13 -24.93
CA ILE A 361 -14.36 -10.17 -24.89
C ILE A 361 -13.54 -10.40 -23.60
N THR A 362 -14.21 -10.58 -22.46
CA THR A 362 -13.58 -10.92 -21.18
C THR A 362 -12.83 -12.25 -21.25
N LEU A 363 -13.44 -13.26 -21.88
CA LEU A 363 -12.85 -14.59 -22.06
C LEU A 363 -11.62 -14.53 -22.97
N LEU A 364 -11.67 -13.79 -24.08
CA LEU A 364 -10.54 -13.58 -24.98
C LEU A 364 -9.34 -13.01 -24.21
N LYS A 365 -9.55 -11.92 -23.46
CA LYS A 365 -8.52 -11.30 -22.62
C LYS A 365 -7.85 -12.32 -21.71
N LYS A 366 -8.66 -13.09 -20.98
CA LYS A 366 -8.16 -14.10 -20.04
C LYS A 366 -7.28 -15.12 -20.76
N ILE A 367 -7.76 -15.68 -21.87
CA ILE A 367 -7.03 -16.70 -22.64
C ILE A 367 -5.69 -16.15 -23.15
N MET A 368 -5.68 -14.95 -23.72
CA MET A 368 -4.49 -14.35 -24.31
C MET A 368 -3.45 -14.01 -23.23
N ILE A 369 -3.85 -13.39 -22.12
CA ILE A 369 -2.96 -13.02 -21.01
C ILE A 369 -2.36 -14.27 -20.36
N GLU A 370 -3.18 -15.27 -20.04
CA GLU A 370 -2.71 -16.53 -19.44
C GLU A 370 -1.78 -17.33 -20.38
N SER A 371 -1.78 -17.00 -21.68
CA SER A 371 -0.88 -17.58 -22.69
C SER A 371 0.38 -16.73 -22.95
N GLY A 372 0.60 -15.68 -22.15
CA GLY A 372 1.81 -14.87 -22.19
C GLY A 372 1.79 -13.69 -23.17
N PHE A 373 0.60 -13.26 -23.60
CA PHE A 373 0.43 -11.99 -24.30
C PHE A 373 0.20 -10.84 -23.33
N ILE A 374 0.55 -9.64 -23.78
CA ILE A 374 0.27 -8.37 -23.13
C ILE A 374 -0.76 -7.64 -23.99
N ARG A 375 -1.75 -7.04 -23.34
CA ARG A 375 -2.81 -6.30 -24.02
C ARG A 375 -2.42 -4.84 -24.22
N TYR A 376 -2.68 -4.32 -25.42
CA TYR A 376 -2.63 -2.89 -25.68
C TYR A 376 -3.93 -2.21 -25.21
N CYS A 377 -3.81 -1.11 -24.49
CA CYS A 377 -4.91 -0.67 -23.66
C CYS A 377 -6.12 -0.14 -24.43
N ARG A 378 -5.90 0.45 -25.61
CA ARG A 378 -6.92 1.15 -26.40
C ARG A 378 -7.68 0.27 -27.39
N GLU A 379 -7.22 -0.95 -27.61
CA GLU A 379 -7.77 -1.86 -28.62
C GLU A 379 -8.01 -3.22 -27.98
N TRP A 380 -9.27 -3.57 -27.73
CA TRP A 380 -9.62 -4.82 -27.05
C TRP A 380 -9.20 -6.08 -27.82
N TRP A 381 -9.08 -5.97 -29.15
CA TRP A 381 -8.68 -7.05 -30.04
C TRP A 381 -7.16 -7.20 -30.17
N HIS A 382 -6.37 -6.21 -29.73
CA HIS A 382 -4.94 -6.15 -29.99
C HIS A 382 -4.12 -6.75 -28.84
N PHE A 383 -3.33 -7.78 -29.16
CA PHE A 383 -2.44 -8.45 -28.23
C PHE A 383 -1.03 -8.57 -28.81
N GLN A 384 -0.02 -8.35 -27.98
CA GLN A 384 1.38 -8.44 -28.39
C GLN A 384 2.26 -9.12 -27.34
N THR A 385 3.42 -9.60 -27.75
CA THR A 385 4.36 -10.31 -26.87
C THR A 385 5.45 -9.42 -26.28
N SER A 386 5.74 -8.30 -26.93
CA SER A 386 6.56 -7.20 -26.41
C SER A 386 5.74 -6.27 -25.51
N MET A 387 6.36 -5.56 -24.58
CA MET A 387 5.65 -4.59 -23.73
C MET A 387 5.19 -3.39 -24.59
N PRO A 388 3.88 -3.12 -24.72
CA PRO A 388 3.39 -1.96 -25.44
C PRO A 388 3.70 -0.69 -24.66
N ASN A 389 3.68 0.42 -25.37
CA ASN A 389 3.79 1.77 -24.85
C ASN A 389 2.68 2.17 -23.85
N ILE A 390 1.48 1.64 -24.05
CA ILE A 390 0.31 1.80 -23.18
C ILE A 390 -0.15 0.39 -22.80
N PRO A 391 0.59 -0.29 -21.89
CA PRO A 391 0.16 -1.57 -21.38
C PRO A 391 -1.08 -1.36 -20.55
N CYS A 392 -2.11 -2.14 -20.83
CA CYS A 392 -3.27 -2.13 -19.95
C CYS A 392 -2.91 -2.92 -18.69
N TYR A 393 -2.92 -2.23 -17.54
CA TYR A 393 -2.69 -2.87 -16.26
C TYR A 393 -3.93 -3.67 -15.89
N ASP A 394 -4.01 -4.89 -16.43
CA ASP A 394 -5.02 -5.86 -16.07
C ASP A 394 -4.47 -6.65 -14.87
N PRO A 395 -4.91 -6.39 -13.63
CA PRO A 395 -4.48 -7.19 -12.51
C PRO A 395 -4.94 -8.63 -12.74
N ILE A 396 -3.98 -9.52 -13.04
CA ILE A 396 -4.18 -10.95 -12.81
C ILE A 396 -4.12 -11.11 -11.29
N LYS A 397 -5.24 -10.89 -10.62
CA LYS A 397 -5.38 -11.22 -9.20
C LYS A 397 -6.67 -11.98 -8.99
#